data_AF-A0A7U7CTA3-F1
#
_entry.id   AF-A0A7U7CTA3-F1
#
_cell.length_a   1.000
_cell.length_b   1.000
_cell.length_c   1.000
_cell.angle_alpha   90.00
_cell.angle_beta   90.00
_cell.angle_gamma   90.00
#
_symmetry.space_group_name_H-M   'P 1'
#
loop_
_entity.id
_entity.type
_entity.pdbx_description
1 polymer ?
#
loop_
_entity_poly.entity_id
_entity_poly.type
_entity_poly.pdbx_seq_one_letter_code
_entity_poly.pdbx_strand_id
1 'polypeptide(L)'
;MNRFWEKVKTKNILVIVLAVFIGIQFYRPEIKQKAITGEIHVPSDVRAILQRSCFDCHSNQTDLKWFDQVAPAYWLVADHIKKGKEGLNFSEWDKLAPPAQNAKLWEAFNQINLKAMPLKSYELLHPVAKLSENDIRILKNYVTSLAPKQKPDTAKVSAYNKQLQQINTIHIAAPKPSLPTALNGISYIPDYKNWKPISSTERLDNGTMRIIFGNDIAVKATKEHKTNPWPDGTIFAKVAWEQIIDSDGNVTTGAFKQVEYMIKDSKKFASTKGWGWARFLSPKLEPYGKTADFANECISCHRPMKDNDFVFTSPINH
;
A
#
# COMPACT_ATOMS: atom_id res chain seq x y z
N MET A 1 36.36 20.59 32.15
CA MET A 1 35.77 19.58 31.24
C MET A 1 36.81 18.78 30.43
N ASN A 2 38.12 18.85 30.74
CA ASN A 2 39.19 18.20 29.94
C ASN A 2 40.00 17.07 30.64
N ARG A 3 39.74 16.73 31.92
CA ARG A 3 40.55 15.69 32.64
C ARG A 3 40.01 14.26 32.58
N PHE A 4 38.81 14.05 32.02
CA PHE A 4 38.25 12.70 31.86
C PHE A 4 38.86 11.97 30.65
N TRP A 5 39.18 12.71 29.58
CA TRP A 5 39.71 12.16 28.33
C TRP A 5 41.22 11.87 28.33
N GLU A 6 42.01 12.49 29.22
CA GLU A 6 43.48 12.28 29.27
C GLU A 6 43.91 10.91 29.83
N LYS A 7 43.05 10.19 30.56
CA LYS A 7 43.38 8.89 31.18
C LYS A 7 42.81 7.67 30.47
N VAL A 8 41.91 7.84 29.51
CA VAL A 8 41.36 6.71 28.77
C VAL A 8 42.32 6.38 27.63
N LYS A 9 43.31 5.53 27.91
CA LYS A 9 44.16 4.94 26.85
C LYS A 9 43.24 4.36 25.78
N THR A 10 43.56 4.50 24.50
CA THR A 10 42.77 4.00 23.35
C THR A 10 42.31 2.54 23.52
N LYS A 11 43.14 1.72 24.20
CA LYS A 11 42.83 0.34 24.61
C LYS A 11 41.57 0.23 25.49
N ASN A 12 41.36 1.15 26.44
CA ASN A 12 40.20 1.14 27.33
C ASN A 12 38.91 1.54 26.60
N ILE A 13 38.99 2.47 25.64
CA ILE A 13 37.85 2.82 24.78
C ILE A 13 37.42 1.60 23.95
N LEU A 14 38.39 0.91 23.35
CA LEU A 14 38.13 -0.25 22.50
C LEU A 14 37.49 -1.41 23.28
N VAL A 15 37.93 -1.65 24.51
CA VAL A 15 37.31 -2.65 25.41
C VAL A 15 35.88 -2.26 25.78
N ILE A 16 35.63 -0.99 26.10
CA ILE A 16 34.27 -0.51 26.42
C ILE A 16 33.35 -0.66 25.21
N VAL A 17 33.79 -0.23 24.01
CA VAL A 17 33.02 -0.36 22.77
C VAL A 17 32.73 -1.83 22.46
N LEU A 18 33.71 -2.72 22.60
CA LEU A 18 33.52 -4.16 22.40
C LEU A 18 32.53 -4.75 23.42
N ALA A 19 32.65 -4.38 24.70
CA ALA A 19 31.73 -4.84 25.74
C ALA A 19 30.30 -4.37 25.49
N VAL A 20 30.11 -3.11 25.07
CA VAL A 20 28.81 -2.57 24.65
C VAL A 20 28.29 -3.32 23.42
N PHE A 21 29.14 -3.53 22.41
CA PHE A 21 28.77 -4.24 21.18
C PHE A 21 28.30 -5.68 21.48
N ILE A 22 29.00 -6.40 22.34
CA ILE A 22 28.59 -7.74 22.81
C ILE A 22 27.29 -7.64 23.61
N GLY A 23 27.18 -6.65 24.51
CA GLY A 23 25.98 -6.41 25.31
C GLY A 23 24.72 -6.19 24.48
N ILE A 24 24.80 -5.40 23.40
CA ILE A 24 23.64 -5.16 22.53
C ILE A 24 23.22 -6.40 21.72
N GLN A 25 24.13 -7.37 21.48
CA GLN A 25 23.76 -8.60 20.76
C GLN A 25 22.73 -9.46 21.52
N PHE A 26 22.62 -9.30 22.85
CA PHE A 26 21.68 -10.06 23.67
C PHE A 26 20.22 -9.60 23.51
N TYR A 27 19.99 -8.35 23.07
CA TYR A 27 18.65 -7.93 22.69
C TYR A 27 18.34 -8.44 21.28
N ARG A 28 17.52 -9.49 21.18
CA ARG A 28 17.10 -10.08 19.90
C ARG A 28 15.57 -10.19 19.83
N PRO A 29 14.89 -9.25 19.15
CA PRO A 29 13.47 -9.38 18.85
C PRO A 29 13.15 -10.68 18.11
N GLU A 30 12.09 -11.37 18.49
CA GLU A 30 11.75 -12.68 17.93
C GLU A 30 11.31 -12.59 16.45
N ILE A 31 11.95 -13.37 15.58
CA ILE A 31 11.46 -13.64 14.22
C ILE A 31 10.73 -14.98 14.23
N LYS A 32 9.40 -14.92 14.31
CA LYS A 32 8.55 -16.11 14.41
C LYS A 32 8.62 -16.96 13.13
N GLN A 33 9.26 -18.12 13.21
CA GLN A 33 9.17 -19.16 12.20
C GLN A 33 7.94 -20.03 12.48
N LYS A 34 6.80 -19.60 11.94
CA LYS A 34 5.57 -20.39 12.00
C LYS A 34 5.60 -21.49 10.92
N ALA A 35 4.78 -22.52 11.08
CA ALA A 35 4.56 -23.49 10.01
C ALA A 35 4.02 -22.81 8.74
N ILE A 36 4.33 -23.39 7.58
CA ILE A 36 3.61 -23.07 6.35
C ILE A 36 2.23 -23.68 6.46
N THR A 37 1.19 -22.83 6.44
CA THR A 37 -0.21 -23.25 6.56
C THR A 37 -0.96 -23.18 5.23
N GLY A 38 -0.31 -22.66 4.18
CA GLY A 38 -0.83 -22.66 2.82
C GLY A 38 0.26 -22.25 1.83
N GLU A 39 0.13 -22.75 0.59
CA GLU A 39 1.16 -22.59 -0.44
C GLU A 39 0.62 -21.87 -1.68
N ILE A 40 1.41 -20.92 -2.17
CA ILE A 40 1.09 -20.20 -3.40
C ILE A 40 1.38 -21.04 -4.64
N HIS A 41 0.34 -21.41 -5.39
CA HIS A 41 0.48 -22.16 -6.63
C HIS A 41 0.68 -21.20 -7.81
N VAL A 42 1.93 -21.07 -8.25
CA VAL A 42 2.37 -20.19 -9.35
C VAL A 42 3.27 -20.96 -10.32
N PRO A 43 3.40 -20.51 -11.58
CA PRO A 43 4.42 -21.01 -12.51
C PRO A 43 5.84 -20.96 -11.91
N SER A 44 6.72 -21.84 -12.39
CA SER A 44 8.06 -22.03 -11.81
C SER A 44 8.97 -20.80 -11.93
N ASP A 45 8.85 -20.05 -13.02
CA ASP A 45 9.55 -18.78 -13.24
C ASP A 45 9.09 -17.71 -12.24
N VAL A 46 7.78 -17.57 -12.03
CA VAL A 46 7.20 -16.67 -11.01
C VAL A 46 7.65 -17.09 -9.61
N ARG A 47 7.63 -18.40 -9.31
CA ARG A 47 8.07 -18.93 -8.02
C ARG A 47 9.52 -18.58 -7.71
N ALA A 48 10.41 -18.76 -8.68
CA ALA A 48 11.83 -18.46 -8.51
C ALA A 48 12.06 -16.98 -8.18
N ILE A 49 11.30 -16.07 -8.79
CA ILE A 49 11.35 -14.63 -8.51
C ILE A 49 10.87 -14.34 -7.08
N LEU A 50 9.72 -14.90 -6.68
CA LEU A 50 9.14 -14.69 -5.35
C LEU A 50 10.04 -15.23 -4.24
N GLN A 51 10.62 -16.42 -4.43
CA GLN A 51 11.57 -17.01 -3.47
C GLN A 51 12.80 -16.12 -3.29
N ARG A 52 13.39 -15.67 -4.40
CA ARG A 52 14.61 -14.85 -4.38
C ARG A 52 14.41 -13.45 -3.81
N SER A 53 13.25 -12.84 -4.07
CA SER A 53 13.07 -11.38 -3.89
C SER A 53 12.03 -11.03 -2.81
N CYS A 54 11.17 -11.97 -2.41
CA CYS A 54 10.02 -11.65 -1.55
C CYS A 54 9.95 -12.52 -0.28
N PHE A 55 10.28 -13.81 -0.36
CA PHE A 55 9.99 -14.77 0.72
C PHE A 55 10.73 -14.48 2.03
N ASP A 56 11.93 -13.89 1.98
CA ASP A 56 12.69 -13.52 3.17
C ASP A 56 11.94 -12.53 4.08
N CYS A 57 11.12 -11.65 3.50
CA CYS A 57 10.32 -10.68 4.25
C CYS A 57 8.84 -11.08 4.37
N HIS A 58 8.31 -11.78 3.37
CA HIS A 58 6.87 -12.06 3.22
C HIS A 58 6.51 -13.54 3.40
N SER A 59 7.34 -14.36 4.04
CA SER A 59 7.02 -15.76 4.32
C SER A 59 7.48 -16.21 5.70
N ASN A 60 6.89 -17.27 6.24
CA ASN A 60 7.28 -17.83 7.52
C ASN A 60 8.67 -18.51 7.48
N GLN A 61 9.21 -18.78 6.30
CA GLN A 61 10.57 -19.30 6.08
C GLN A 61 11.47 -18.16 5.62
N THR A 62 12.19 -17.55 6.57
CA THR A 62 13.08 -16.41 6.31
C THR A 62 14.53 -16.88 6.27
N ASP A 63 15.23 -16.70 5.15
CA ASP A 63 16.66 -17.04 5.02
C ASP A 63 17.54 -15.82 5.35
N LEU A 64 17.85 -15.65 6.65
CA LEU A 64 18.67 -14.52 7.11
C LEU A 64 20.15 -14.75 6.81
N LYS A 65 20.82 -13.79 6.16
CA LYS A 65 22.27 -13.83 5.99
C LYS A 65 22.96 -13.60 7.33
N TRP A 66 24.21 -14.04 7.45
CA TRP A 66 24.94 -13.97 8.72
C TRP A 66 25.04 -12.53 9.27
N PHE A 67 25.16 -11.53 8.38
CA PHE A 67 25.26 -10.13 8.76
C PHE A 67 23.92 -9.54 9.21
N ASP A 68 22.79 -10.08 8.74
CA ASP A 68 21.45 -9.70 9.22
C ASP A 68 21.24 -10.11 10.67
N GLN A 69 21.99 -11.09 11.16
CA GLN A 69 21.88 -11.63 12.51
C GLN A 69 22.66 -10.80 13.54
N VAL A 70 23.40 -9.77 13.12
CA VAL A 70 24.20 -8.93 14.01
C VAL A 70 23.43 -7.67 14.40
N ALA A 71 23.30 -7.40 15.70
CA ALA A 71 22.71 -6.16 16.19
C ALA A 71 23.64 -4.97 15.91
N PRO A 72 23.10 -3.77 15.58
CA PRO A 72 21.67 -3.43 15.57
C PRO A 72 20.92 -3.77 14.26
N ALA A 73 21.60 -4.26 13.22
CA ALA A 73 20.96 -4.58 11.94
C ALA A 73 19.81 -5.59 12.09
N TYR A 74 20.01 -6.60 12.95
CA TYR A 74 18.98 -7.59 13.29
C TYR A 74 17.65 -6.97 13.73
N TRP A 75 17.68 -5.86 14.48
CA TRP A 75 16.46 -5.21 14.97
C TRP A 75 15.65 -4.61 13.83
N LEU A 76 16.34 -3.99 12.86
CA LEU A 76 15.72 -3.44 11.66
C LEU A 76 15.14 -4.56 10.78
N VAL A 77 15.88 -5.65 10.61
CA VAL A 77 15.46 -6.83 9.85
C VAL A 77 14.20 -7.45 10.49
N ALA A 78 14.22 -7.68 11.81
CA ALA A 78 13.08 -8.24 12.52
C ALA A 78 11.83 -7.36 12.41
N ASP A 79 11.97 -6.03 12.53
CA ASP A 79 10.87 -5.08 12.36
C ASP A 79 10.32 -5.09 10.92
N HIS A 80 11.21 -5.11 9.91
CA HIS A 80 10.80 -5.18 8.50
C HIS A 80 10.08 -6.48 8.17
N ILE A 81 10.57 -7.63 8.64
CA ILE A 81 9.92 -8.93 8.43
C ILE A 81 8.54 -8.95 9.10
N LYS A 82 8.44 -8.47 10.34
CA LYS A 82 7.17 -8.38 11.07
C LYS A 82 6.16 -7.54 10.27
N LYS A 83 6.56 -6.33 9.88
CA LYS A 83 5.72 -5.40 9.10
C LYS A 83 5.39 -5.91 7.70
N GLY A 84 6.31 -6.62 7.05
CA GLY A 84 6.10 -7.23 5.75
C GLY A 84 5.00 -8.29 5.80
N LYS A 85 5.08 -9.19 6.80
CA LYS A 85 4.09 -10.25 7.03
C LYS A 85 2.71 -9.73 7.40
N GLU A 86 2.61 -8.58 8.07
CA GLU A 86 1.32 -7.94 8.36
C GLU A 86 0.57 -7.53 7.08
N GLY A 87 1.29 -7.14 6.02
CA GLY A 87 0.67 -6.75 4.74
C GLY A 87 0.46 -7.91 3.76
N LEU A 88 1.40 -8.87 3.75
CA LEU A 88 1.40 -10.03 2.85
C LEU A 88 2.26 -11.16 3.44
N ASN A 89 1.68 -12.35 3.58
CA ASN A 89 2.39 -13.56 4.00
C ASN A 89 2.08 -14.75 3.07
N PHE A 90 3.05 -15.14 2.24
CA PHE A 90 2.95 -16.26 1.30
C PHE A 90 2.80 -17.63 1.97
N SER A 91 3.18 -17.77 3.24
CA SER A 91 3.02 -19.02 4.00
C SER A 91 1.62 -19.21 4.58
N GLU A 92 0.75 -18.23 4.41
CA GLU A 92 -0.65 -18.25 4.84
C GLU A 92 -1.61 -18.09 3.65
N TRP A 93 -1.15 -18.44 2.44
CA TRP A 93 -1.84 -18.13 1.18
C TRP A 93 -3.27 -18.68 1.11
N ASP A 94 -3.48 -19.91 1.58
CA ASP A 94 -4.78 -20.60 1.51
C ASP A 94 -5.81 -20.05 2.52
N LYS A 95 -5.42 -19.13 3.42
CA LYS A 95 -6.37 -18.40 4.26
C LYS A 95 -7.14 -17.32 3.47
N LEU A 96 -6.62 -16.93 2.31
CA LEU A 96 -7.22 -15.90 1.46
C LEU A 96 -8.17 -16.55 0.45
N ALA A 97 -9.37 -15.99 0.30
CA ALA A 97 -10.24 -16.35 -0.81
C ALA A 97 -9.57 -16.01 -2.16
N PRO A 98 -9.86 -16.74 -3.26
CA PRO A 98 -9.19 -16.52 -4.55
C PRO A 98 -9.21 -15.06 -5.07
N PRO A 99 -10.31 -14.30 -4.96
CA PRO A 99 -10.29 -12.87 -5.34
C PRO A 99 -9.32 -12.03 -4.50
N ALA A 100 -9.16 -12.36 -3.22
CA ALA A 100 -8.21 -11.68 -2.33
C ALA A 100 -6.76 -12.07 -2.65
N GLN A 101 -6.51 -13.32 -3.03
CA GLN A 101 -5.20 -13.77 -3.53
C GLN A 101 -4.80 -12.97 -4.79
N ASN A 102 -5.70 -12.87 -5.78
CA ASN A 102 -5.46 -12.08 -7.00
C ASN A 102 -5.20 -10.60 -6.68
N ALA A 103 -6.00 -10.02 -5.78
CA ALA A 103 -5.81 -8.64 -5.34
C ALA A 103 -4.44 -8.43 -4.67
N LYS A 104 -3.95 -9.39 -3.88
CA LYS A 104 -2.63 -9.33 -3.24
C LYS A 104 -1.48 -9.45 -4.23
N LEU A 105 -1.60 -10.30 -5.24
CA LEU A 105 -0.60 -10.39 -6.32
C LEU A 105 -0.55 -9.11 -7.15
N TRP A 106 -1.71 -8.56 -7.49
CA TRP A 106 -1.80 -7.29 -8.20
C TRP A 106 -1.22 -6.13 -7.37
N GLU A 107 -1.51 -6.09 -6.07
CA GLU A 107 -0.91 -5.13 -5.14
C GLU A 107 0.61 -5.25 -5.09
N ALA A 108 1.15 -6.46 -4.91
CA ALA A 108 2.58 -6.72 -4.90
C ALA A 108 3.26 -6.28 -6.21
N PHE A 109 2.65 -6.60 -7.36
CA PHE A 109 3.16 -6.16 -8.65
C PHE A 109 3.19 -4.63 -8.78
N ASN A 110 2.14 -3.91 -8.32
CA ASN A 110 2.16 -2.46 -8.39
C ASN A 110 3.21 -1.82 -7.48
N GLN A 111 3.44 -2.39 -6.29
CA GLN A 111 4.53 -1.94 -5.40
C GLN A 111 5.89 -2.09 -6.11
N ILE A 112 6.09 -3.18 -6.85
CA ILE A 112 7.28 -3.40 -7.68
C ILE A 112 7.35 -2.38 -8.82
N ASN A 113 6.27 -2.22 -9.60
CA ASN A 113 6.21 -1.33 -10.74
C ASN A 113 6.44 0.14 -10.36
N LEU A 114 6.00 0.54 -9.17
CA LEU A 114 6.22 1.87 -8.59
C LEU A 114 7.56 2.00 -7.86
N LYS A 115 8.43 0.98 -7.92
CA LYS A 115 9.75 0.93 -7.28
C LYS A 115 9.71 1.14 -5.77
N ALA A 116 8.59 0.80 -5.16
CA ALA A 116 8.37 0.86 -3.72
C ALA A 116 8.89 -0.41 -3.03
N MET A 117 8.87 -1.53 -3.74
CA MET A 117 9.42 -2.81 -3.30
C MET A 117 10.32 -3.45 -4.39
N PRO A 118 11.40 -4.15 -4.02
CA PRO A 118 11.95 -4.24 -2.67
C PRO A 118 12.44 -2.89 -2.13
N LEU A 119 12.59 -2.76 -0.81
CA LEU A 119 13.09 -1.53 -0.22
C LEU A 119 14.51 -1.24 -0.74
N LYS A 120 14.80 -0.03 -1.22
CA LYS A 120 16.14 0.33 -1.75
C LYS A 120 17.27 0.06 -0.75
N SER A 121 17.04 0.29 0.54
CA SER A 121 18.01 -0.02 1.59
C SER A 121 18.32 -1.52 1.72
N TYR A 122 17.34 -2.37 1.43
CA TYR A 122 17.51 -3.82 1.43
C TYR A 122 18.33 -4.25 0.20
N GLU A 123 18.00 -3.75 -0.99
CA GLU A 123 18.72 -4.08 -2.24
C GLU A 123 20.22 -3.76 -2.17
N LEU A 124 20.63 -2.71 -1.44
CA LEU A 124 22.04 -2.35 -1.25
C LEU A 124 22.86 -3.47 -0.58
N LEU A 125 22.27 -4.20 0.35
CA LEU A 125 22.91 -5.30 1.08
C LEU A 125 22.53 -6.68 0.50
N HIS A 126 21.43 -6.75 -0.24
CA HIS A 126 20.86 -7.94 -0.85
C HIS A 126 20.65 -7.73 -2.36
N PRO A 127 21.73 -7.58 -3.15
CA PRO A 127 21.61 -7.29 -4.58
C PRO A 127 20.89 -8.40 -5.35
N VAL A 128 20.92 -9.63 -4.83
CA VAL A 128 20.18 -10.79 -5.34
C VAL A 128 18.66 -10.60 -5.34
N ALA A 129 18.12 -9.80 -4.42
CA ALA A 129 16.70 -9.52 -4.33
C ALA A 129 16.22 -8.47 -5.34
N LYS A 130 17.16 -7.77 -6.01
CA LYS A 130 16.84 -6.77 -7.02
C LYS A 130 16.14 -7.43 -8.20
N LEU A 131 15.00 -6.88 -8.59
CA LEU A 131 14.23 -7.36 -9.74
C LEU A 131 14.77 -6.75 -11.03
N SER A 132 15.04 -7.61 -12.02
CA SER A 132 15.37 -7.19 -13.38
C SER A 132 14.12 -6.80 -14.17
N GLU A 133 14.29 -6.07 -15.27
CA GLU A 133 13.18 -5.77 -16.20
C GLU A 133 12.51 -7.05 -16.73
N ASN A 134 13.28 -8.13 -16.89
CA ASN A 134 12.72 -9.42 -17.29
C ASN A 134 11.85 -10.03 -16.18
N ASP A 135 12.28 -9.97 -14.92
CA ASP A 135 11.49 -10.44 -13.78
C ASP A 135 10.16 -9.66 -13.69
N ILE A 136 10.23 -8.32 -13.81
CA ILE A 136 9.05 -7.44 -13.77
C ILE A 136 8.08 -7.81 -14.89
N ARG A 137 8.60 -8.09 -16.10
CA ARG A 137 7.78 -8.54 -17.24
C ARG A 137 7.09 -9.88 -16.98
N ILE A 138 7.81 -10.87 -16.44
CA ILE A 138 7.25 -12.18 -16.07
C ILE A 138 6.11 -11.99 -15.05
N LEU A 139 6.36 -11.23 -13.98
CA LEU A 139 5.36 -10.95 -12.96
C LEU A 139 4.15 -10.21 -13.55
N LYS A 140 4.36 -9.21 -14.41
CA LYS A 140 3.29 -8.47 -15.11
C LYS A 140 2.41 -9.41 -15.92
N ASN A 141 3.01 -10.27 -16.74
CA ASN A 141 2.29 -11.21 -17.58
C ASN A 141 1.47 -12.18 -16.72
N TYR A 142 2.06 -12.69 -15.64
CA TYR A 142 1.36 -13.57 -14.72
C TYR A 142 0.15 -12.88 -14.06
N VAL A 143 0.33 -11.74 -13.39
CA VAL A 143 -0.79 -11.06 -12.71
C VAL A 143 -1.88 -10.59 -13.68
N THR A 144 -1.51 -10.26 -14.92
CA THR A 144 -2.47 -9.89 -15.97
C THR A 144 -3.23 -11.12 -16.47
N SER A 145 -2.59 -12.29 -16.54
CA SER A 145 -3.27 -13.54 -16.93
C SER A 145 -4.34 -13.99 -15.92
N LEU A 146 -4.20 -13.58 -14.65
CA LEU A 146 -5.19 -13.81 -13.59
C LEU A 146 -6.39 -12.86 -13.65
N ALA A 147 -6.28 -11.75 -14.40
CA ALA A 147 -7.37 -10.81 -14.55
C ALA A 147 -8.57 -11.48 -15.23
N PRO A 148 -9.81 -11.23 -14.77
CA PRO A 148 -10.99 -11.65 -15.50
C PRO A 148 -10.93 -11.12 -16.94
N LYS A 149 -11.20 -11.98 -17.93
CA LYS A 149 -11.31 -11.56 -19.33
C LYS A 149 -12.42 -10.52 -19.43
N GLN A 150 -12.04 -9.27 -19.64
CA GLN A 150 -13.02 -8.20 -19.78
C GLN A 150 -13.71 -8.36 -21.14
N LYS A 151 -15.03 -8.50 -21.11
CA LYS A 151 -15.90 -8.69 -22.27
C LYS A 151 -17.13 -7.80 -22.09
N PRO A 152 -17.89 -7.52 -23.17
CA PRO A 152 -19.23 -6.98 -23.05
C PRO A 152 -20.05 -7.77 -22.03
N ASP A 153 -20.52 -7.06 -21.01
CA ASP A 153 -21.20 -7.65 -19.86
C ASP A 153 -22.45 -6.85 -19.52
N THR A 154 -23.60 -7.39 -19.92
CA THR A 154 -24.92 -6.80 -19.68
C THR A 154 -25.27 -6.72 -18.19
N ALA A 155 -24.64 -7.53 -17.34
CA ALA A 155 -24.85 -7.47 -15.89
C ALA A 155 -24.24 -6.18 -15.30
N LYS A 156 -23.06 -5.77 -15.76
CA LYS A 156 -22.43 -4.50 -15.33
C LYS A 156 -23.24 -3.28 -15.78
N VAL A 157 -23.77 -3.32 -17.01
CA VAL A 157 -24.67 -2.28 -17.53
C VAL A 157 -25.95 -2.20 -16.68
N SER A 158 -26.54 -3.36 -16.37
CA SER A 158 -27.75 -3.44 -15.54
C SER A 158 -27.50 -2.94 -14.11
N ALA A 159 -26.36 -3.29 -13.51
CA ALA A 159 -25.95 -2.82 -12.19
C ALA A 159 -25.76 -1.29 -12.16
N TYR A 160 -25.15 -0.73 -13.21
CA TYR A 160 -25.01 0.72 -13.37
C TYR A 160 -26.37 1.42 -13.47
N ASN A 161 -27.27 0.93 -14.34
CA ASN A 161 -28.61 1.48 -14.49
C ASN A 161 -29.43 1.42 -13.18
N LYS A 162 -29.34 0.30 -12.45
CA LYS A 162 -29.97 0.17 -11.13
C LYS A 162 -29.42 1.19 -10.13
N GLN A 163 -28.12 1.43 -10.14
CA GLN A 163 -27.51 2.44 -9.28
C GLN A 163 -27.98 3.85 -9.63
N LEU A 164 -28.10 4.20 -10.92
CA LEU A 164 -28.64 5.50 -11.35
C LEU A 164 -30.08 5.71 -10.87
N GLN A 165 -30.93 4.67 -10.98
CA GLN A 165 -32.30 4.72 -10.48
C GLN A 165 -32.36 4.96 -8.96
N GLN A 166 -31.53 4.24 -8.19
CA GLN A 166 -31.43 4.42 -6.73
C GLN A 166 -31.02 5.85 -6.36
N ILE A 167 -30.04 6.42 -7.06
CA ILE A 167 -29.58 7.79 -6.84
C ILE A 167 -30.71 8.78 -7.10
N ASN A 168 -31.50 8.59 -8.17
CA ASN A 168 -32.64 9.46 -8.47
C ASN A 168 -33.72 9.39 -7.38
N THR A 169 -34.03 8.20 -6.85
CA THR A 169 -34.98 8.04 -5.74
C THR A 169 -34.50 8.72 -4.46
N ILE A 170 -33.21 8.62 -4.12
CA ILE A 170 -32.62 9.26 -2.93
C ILE A 170 -32.70 10.79 -3.02
N HIS A 171 -32.46 11.38 -4.19
CA HIS A 171 -32.54 12.83 -4.38
C HIS A 171 -33.97 13.38 -4.26
N ILE A 172 -35.00 12.55 -4.51
CA ILE A 172 -36.42 12.95 -4.47
C ILE A 172 -37.00 12.84 -3.05
N ALA A 173 -36.44 12.01 -2.17
CA ALA A 173 -37.14 11.51 -0.98
C ALA A 173 -36.68 12.03 0.40
N ALA A 174 -35.70 12.93 0.55
CA ALA A 174 -35.23 13.31 1.91
C ALA A 174 -34.68 14.74 2.09
N PRO A 175 -34.83 15.35 3.30
CA PRO A 175 -34.01 16.48 3.73
C PRO A 175 -32.55 16.03 3.83
N LYS A 176 -31.59 16.93 3.53
CA LYS A 176 -30.13 16.65 3.48
C LYS A 176 -29.69 15.66 4.56
N PRO A 177 -29.42 14.39 4.23
CA PRO A 177 -28.91 13.43 5.19
C PRO A 177 -27.55 13.93 5.71
N SER A 178 -27.29 13.77 7.02
CA SER A 178 -25.94 13.94 7.55
C SER A 178 -24.99 13.01 6.80
N LEU A 179 -23.87 13.54 6.32
CA LEU A 179 -22.91 12.75 5.53
C LEU A 179 -22.34 11.60 6.39
N PRO A 180 -22.20 10.38 5.83
CA PRO A 180 -21.68 9.25 6.59
C PRO A 180 -20.26 9.55 7.08
N THR A 181 -19.94 9.04 8.26
CA THR A 181 -18.64 9.25 8.92
C THR A 181 -18.01 7.91 9.25
N ALA A 182 -16.74 7.76 8.90
CA ALA A 182 -15.97 6.58 9.21
C ALA A 182 -15.68 6.50 10.72
N LEU A 183 -15.37 5.31 11.22
CA LEU A 183 -15.15 5.07 12.65
C LEU A 183 -13.97 5.84 13.24
N ASN A 184 -13.06 6.36 12.40
CA ASN A 184 -11.97 7.23 12.81
C ASN A 184 -12.31 8.74 12.76
N GLY A 185 -13.58 9.09 12.57
CA GLY A 185 -14.08 10.47 12.60
C GLY A 185 -13.91 11.25 11.30
N ILE A 186 -13.44 10.63 10.21
CA ILE A 186 -13.39 11.28 8.89
C ILE A 186 -14.75 11.12 8.21
N SER A 187 -15.42 12.23 7.91
CA SER A 187 -16.67 12.26 7.17
C SER A 187 -16.46 12.13 5.66
N TYR A 188 -17.46 11.63 4.95
CA TYR A 188 -17.50 11.65 3.48
C TYR A 188 -17.44 13.09 2.97
N ILE A 189 -16.59 13.34 1.96
CA ILE A 189 -16.35 14.69 1.40
C ILE A 189 -16.89 14.71 -0.03
N PRO A 190 -18.14 15.13 -0.31
CA PRO A 190 -18.72 15.08 -1.65
C PRO A 190 -18.00 15.96 -2.67
N ASP A 191 -17.30 17.00 -2.20
CA ASP A 191 -16.71 18.06 -3.02
C ASP A 191 -15.60 17.59 -3.96
N TYR A 192 -15.06 16.37 -3.79
CA TYR A 192 -14.06 15.83 -4.71
C TYR A 192 -14.54 15.78 -6.16
N LYS A 193 -15.86 15.76 -6.39
CA LYS A 193 -16.47 15.82 -7.72
C LYS A 193 -16.13 17.13 -8.47
N ASN A 194 -15.76 18.18 -7.74
CA ASN A 194 -15.37 19.48 -8.27
C ASN A 194 -13.84 19.70 -8.24
N TRP A 195 -13.08 18.74 -7.73
CA TRP A 195 -11.62 18.82 -7.65
C TRP A 195 -10.97 18.42 -8.98
N LYS A 196 -9.67 18.68 -9.12
CA LYS A 196 -8.96 18.37 -10.37
C LYS A 196 -8.46 16.93 -10.37
N PRO A 197 -8.62 16.19 -11.46
CA PRO A 197 -7.95 14.91 -11.62
C PRO A 197 -6.44 15.16 -11.68
N ILE A 198 -5.69 14.51 -10.79
CA ILE A 198 -4.23 14.61 -10.74
C ILE A 198 -3.56 13.33 -11.22
N SER A 199 -4.28 12.21 -11.29
CA SER A 199 -3.74 10.93 -11.77
C SER A 199 -4.88 9.94 -12.05
N SER A 200 -4.57 8.84 -12.75
CA SER A 200 -5.49 7.74 -13.00
C SER A 200 -4.79 6.40 -12.82
N THR A 201 -5.55 5.38 -12.42
CA THR A 201 -5.04 4.01 -12.28
C THR A 201 -6.10 3.01 -12.71
N GLU A 202 -5.67 1.88 -13.23
CA GLU A 202 -6.54 0.77 -13.59
C GLU A 202 -6.27 -0.46 -12.72
N ARG A 203 -7.30 -1.29 -12.54
CA ARG A 203 -7.23 -2.60 -11.88
C ARG A 203 -7.78 -3.66 -12.80
N LEU A 204 -6.88 -4.37 -13.47
CA LEU A 204 -7.29 -5.49 -14.32
C LEU A 204 -7.79 -6.67 -13.48
N ASP A 205 -7.22 -6.87 -12.29
CA ASP A 205 -7.59 -7.95 -11.35
C ASP A 205 -9.07 -7.94 -10.94
N ASN A 206 -9.71 -6.76 -10.94
CA ASN A 206 -11.12 -6.63 -10.55
C ASN A 206 -11.97 -5.79 -11.52
N GLY A 207 -11.42 -5.41 -12.68
CA GLY A 207 -12.12 -4.66 -13.72
C GLY A 207 -12.62 -3.28 -13.26
N THR A 208 -11.82 -2.56 -12.46
CA THR A 208 -12.15 -1.20 -12.03
C THR A 208 -11.21 -0.17 -12.65
N MET A 209 -11.80 0.96 -13.06
CA MET A 209 -11.06 2.17 -13.41
C MET A 209 -11.12 3.18 -12.27
N ARG A 210 -10.05 3.96 -12.12
CA ARG A 210 -9.93 4.90 -11.02
C ARG A 210 -9.33 6.21 -11.45
N ILE A 211 -9.87 7.27 -10.84
CA ILE A 211 -9.33 8.62 -10.95
C ILE A 211 -8.97 9.07 -9.55
N ILE A 212 -7.82 9.73 -9.44
CA ILE A 212 -7.36 10.35 -8.20
C ILE A 212 -7.52 11.85 -8.39
N PHE A 213 -8.40 12.44 -7.59
CA PHE A 213 -8.63 13.87 -7.54
C PHE A 213 -7.82 14.49 -6.42
N GLY A 214 -7.28 15.69 -6.65
CA GLY A 214 -6.60 16.49 -5.65
C GLY A 214 -7.32 17.82 -5.44
N ASN A 215 -7.49 18.23 -4.18
CA ASN A 215 -7.99 19.56 -3.86
C ASN A 215 -7.01 20.67 -4.31
N ASP A 216 -7.41 21.95 -4.18
CA ASP A 216 -6.59 23.07 -4.66
C ASP A 216 -5.19 23.12 -4.02
N ILE A 217 -5.07 22.69 -2.75
CA ILE A 217 -3.77 22.58 -2.07
C ILE A 217 -2.90 21.53 -2.75
N ALA A 218 -3.45 20.34 -3.04
CA ALA A 218 -2.73 19.28 -3.75
C ALA A 218 -2.30 19.72 -5.16
N VAL A 219 -3.19 20.40 -5.89
CA VAL A 219 -2.91 20.92 -7.23
C VAL A 219 -1.80 21.97 -7.19
N LYS A 220 -1.88 22.91 -6.25
CA LYS A 220 -0.85 23.95 -6.06
C LYS A 220 0.49 23.34 -5.69
N ALA A 221 0.51 22.41 -4.73
CA ALA A 221 1.70 21.69 -4.31
C ALA A 221 2.36 20.93 -5.47
N THR A 222 1.56 20.28 -6.31
CA THR A 222 2.02 19.61 -7.53
C THR A 222 2.71 20.58 -8.48
N LYS A 223 2.03 21.70 -8.80
CA LYS A 223 2.56 22.72 -9.71
C LYS A 223 3.85 23.37 -9.21
N GLU A 224 3.97 23.53 -7.90
CA GLU A 224 5.15 24.14 -7.26
C GLU A 224 6.24 23.12 -6.89
N HIS A 225 6.06 21.83 -7.22
CA HIS A 225 6.95 20.73 -6.82
C HIS A 225 7.17 20.62 -5.30
N LYS A 226 6.18 21.01 -4.50
CA LYS A 226 6.18 20.96 -3.02
C LYS A 226 5.34 19.80 -2.52
N THR A 227 5.68 18.59 -2.94
CA THR A 227 4.91 17.37 -2.70
C THR A 227 5.58 16.41 -1.71
N ASN A 228 6.76 16.75 -1.18
CA ASN A 228 7.47 15.90 -0.23
C ASN A 228 8.17 16.74 0.87
N PRO A 229 7.52 16.95 2.02
CA PRO A 229 6.16 16.49 2.34
C PRO A 229 5.07 17.29 1.62
N TRP A 230 3.89 16.71 1.50
CA TRP A 230 2.69 17.44 1.08
C TRP A 230 2.27 18.45 2.17
N PRO A 231 1.76 19.64 1.81
CA PRO A 231 1.26 20.60 2.79
C PRO A 231 0.05 20.07 3.56
N ASP A 232 -0.06 20.41 4.86
CA ASP A 232 -1.27 20.16 5.65
C ASP A 232 -2.50 20.77 4.96
N GLY A 233 -3.61 20.04 4.99
CA GLY A 233 -4.82 20.34 4.22
C GLY A 233 -4.87 19.74 2.82
N THR A 234 -3.79 19.13 2.33
CA THR A 234 -3.82 18.32 1.08
C THR A 234 -4.83 17.18 1.23
N ILE A 235 -5.72 17.03 0.25
CA ILE A 235 -6.64 15.88 0.21
C ILE A 235 -6.58 15.23 -1.17
N PHE A 236 -6.43 13.90 -1.16
CA PHE A 236 -6.66 13.06 -2.32
C PHE A 236 -7.96 12.30 -2.16
N ALA A 237 -8.76 12.26 -3.22
CA ALA A 237 -9.91 11.37 -3.34
C ALA A 237 -9.67 10.40 -4.50
N LYS A 238 -9.46 9.13 -4.19
CA LYS A 238 -9.33 8.06 -5.18
C LYS A 238 -10.68 7.40 -5.35
N VAL A 239 -11.27 7.58 -6.53
CA VAL A 239 -12.63 7.17 -6.84
C VAL A 239 -12.57 6.00 -7.81
N ALA A 240 -13.34 4.94 -7.54
CA ALA A 240 -13.35 3.73 -8.35
C ALA A 240 -14.74 3.44 -8.91
N TRP A 241 -14.78 3.06 -10.18
CA TRP A 241 -15.96 2.58 -10.90
C TRP A 241 -15.66 1.24 -11.54
N GLU A 242 -16.70 0.43 -11.73
CA GLU A 242 -16.61 -0.71 -12.65
C GLU A 242 -16.31 -0.21 -14.07
N GLN A 243 -15.60 -1.02 -14.83
CA GLN A 243 -15.44 -0.82 -16.26
C GLN A 243 -16.56 -1.51 -17.01
N ILE A 244 -17.25 -0.77 -17.88
CA ILE A 244 -18.14 -1.31 -18.90
C ILE A 244 -17.36 -1.29 -20.21
N ILE A 245 -17.30 -2.44 -20.88
CA ILE A 245 -16.64 -2.57 -22.19
C ILE A 245 -17.73 -2.88 -23.22
N ASP A 246 -17.75 -2.17 -24.34
CA ASP A 246 -18.67 -2.46 -25.45
C ASP A 246 -18.09 -3.49 -26.43
N SER A 247 -18.86 -3.85 -27.47
CA SER A 247 -18.45 -4.82 -28.49
C SER A 247 -17.20 -4.41 -29.26
N ASP A 248 -16.94 -3.12 -29.34
CA ASP A 248 -15.83 -2.53 -30.09
C ASP A 248 -14.57 -2.41 -29.20
N GLY A 249 -14.68 -2.76 -27.92
CA GLY A 249 -13.60 -2.70 -26.95
C GLY A 249 -13.47 -1.35 -26.26
N ASN A 250 -14.37 -0.39 -26.47
CA ASN A 250 -14.33 0.89 -25.78
C ASN A 250 -14.69 0.71 -24.32
N VAL A 251 -13.94 1.39 -23.45
CA VAL A 251 -14.14 1.31 -21.99
C VAL A 251 -14.80 2.58 -21.49
N THR A 252 -15.89 2.43 -20.75
CA THR A 252 -16.64 3.52 -20.09
C THR A 252 -16.83 3.24 -18.61
N THR A 253 -17.19 4.29 -17.85
CA THR A 253 -17.50 4.20 -16.43
C THR A 253 -18.83 3.50 -16.20
N GLY A 254 -18.82 2.44 -15.38
CA GLY A 254 -20.00 1.77 -14.87
C GLY A 254 -20.33 2.17 -13.44
N ALA A 255 -20.89 1.22 -12.69
CA ALA A 255 -21.32 1.44 -11.31
C ALA A 255 -20.17 1.97 -10.43
N PHE A 256 -20.44 3.04 -9.69
CA PHE A 256 -19.56 3.54 -8.64
C PHE A 256 -19.34 2.42 -7.61
N LYS A 257 -18.09 2.19 -7.21
CA LYS A 257 -17.71 1.14 -6.25
C LYS A 257 -17.28 1.70 -4.90
N GLN A 258 -16.43 2.72 -4.91
CA GLN A 258 -15.92 3.31 -3.67
C GLN A 258 -15.21 4.64 -3.91
N VAL A 259 -15.11 5.43 -2.85
CA VAL A 259 -14.13 6.53 -2.75
C VAL A 259 -13.23 6.31 -1.54
N GLU A 260 -11.95 6.58 -1.72
CA GLU A 260 -10.92 6.51 -0.70
C GLU A 260 -10.29 7.89 -0.53
N TYR A 261 -10.13 8.34 0.71
CA TYR A 261 -9.50 9.62 1.04
C TYR A 261 -8.16 9.43 1.72
N MET A 262 -7.20 10.26 1.31
CA MET A 262 -5.99 10.57 2.07
C MET A 262 -6.01 12.05 2.43
N ILE A 263 -5.94 12.38 3.72
CA ILE A 263 -6.03 13.75 4.24
C ILE A 263 -4.76 14.08 5.00
N LYS A 264 -4.01 15.09 4.56
CA LYS A 264 -2.80 15.53 5.25
C LYS A 264 -3.17 16.43 6.42
N ASP A 265 -2.79 16.00 7.62
CA ASP A 265 -2.75 16.83 8.83
C ASP A 265 -1.71 16.22 9.77
N SER A 266 -0.53 16.83 9.76
CA SER A 266 0.65 16.35 10.48
C SER A 266 0.42 16.18 11.99
N LYS A 267 -0.45 17.01 12.58
CA LYS A 267 -0.75 16.99 14.02
C LYS A 267 -1.87 16.02 14.33
N LYS A 268 -3.01 16.13 13.63
CA LYS A 268 -4.20 15.31 13.90
C LYS A 268 -3.96 13.83 13.63
N PHE A 269 -3.16 13.50 12.62
CA PHE A 269 -2.92 12.13 12.17
C PHE A 269 -1.48 11.67 12.45
N ALA A 270 -0.85 12.18 13.52
CA ALA A 270 0.53 11.84 13.87
C ALA A 270 0.77 10.32 14.02
N SER A 271 -0.20 9.57 14.58
CA SER A 271 -0.13 8.11 14.74
C SER A 271 -0.04 7.36 13.40
N THR A 272 -0.64 7.90 12.35
CA THR A 272 -0.65 7.37 10.97
C THR A 272 0.25 8.19 10.04
N LYS A 273 1.34 8.73 10.59
CA LYS A 273 2.39 9.46 9.84
C LYS A 273 1.90 10.74 9.14
N GLY A 274 0.97 11.44 9.77
CA GLY A 274 0.43 12.72 9.31
C GLY A 274 -0.66 12.58 8.25
N TRP A 275 -1.16 11.36 8.01
CA TRP A 275 -2.20 11.08 7.01
C TRP A 275 -3.43 10.43 7.64
N GLY A 276 -4.59 11.03 7.41
CA GLY A 276 -5.90 10.45 7.70
C GLY A 276 -6.39 9.61 6.52
N TRP A 277 -7.01 8.47 6.83
CA TRP A 277 -7.43 7.49 5.83
C TRP A 277 -8.92 7.19 5.99
N ALA A 278 -9.69 7.25 4.93
CA ALA A 278 -11.09 6.83 4.96
C ALA A 278 -11.47 6.16 3.64
N ARG A 279 -12.39 5.21 3.70
CA ARG A 279 -12.95 4.55 2.51
C ARG A 279 -14.46 4.41 2.71
N PHE A 280 -15.22 4.75 1.68
CA PHE A 280 -16.67 4.65 1.67
C PHE A 280 -17.10 3.78 0.48
N LEU A 281 -17.91 2.75 0.77
CA LEU A 281 -18.34 1.71 -0.16
C LEU A 281 -19.74 2.03 -0.69
N SER A 282 -19.92 1.82 -1.98
CA SER A 282 -21.16 2.15 -2.69
C SER A 282 -22.25 1.08 -2.52
N PRO A 283 -23.50 1.39 -2.90
CA PRO A 283 -24.04 2.72 -3.27
C PRO A 283 -24.44 3.57 -2.06
N LYS A 284 -24.50 2.99 -0.86
CA LYS A 284 -24.96 3.66 0.37
C LYS A 284 -23.89 4.49 1.08
N LEU A 285 -22.66 4.52 0.57
CA LEU A 285 -21.51 5.19 1.20
C LEU A 285 -21.22 4.63 2.60
N GLU A 286 -21.31 3.32 2.74
CA GLU A 286 -20.99 2.63 3.99
C GLU A 286 -19.50 2.79 4.32
N PRO A 287 -19.13 3.27 5.52
CA PRO A 287 -17.73 3.41 5.88
C PRO A 287 -17.05 2.05 6.01
N TYR A 288 -15.82 1.95 5.51
CA TYR A 288 -14.97 0.77 5.65
C TYR A 288 -14.40 0.65 7.07
N GLY A 289 -14.14 -0.60 7.48
CA GLY A 289 -13.50 -0.94 8.75
C GLY A 289 -14.51 -1.28 9.84
N LYS A 290 -14.11 -2.19 10.75
CA LYS A 290 -14.91 -2.59 11.92
C LYS A 290 -14.57 -1.78 13.17
N THR A 291 -13.40 -1.16 13.20
CA THR A 291 -12.88 -0.31 14.28
C THR A 291 -12.09 0.85 13.68
N ALA A 292 -11.81 1.89 14.46
CA ALA A 292 -11.00 3.04 14.00
C ALA A 292 -9.57 2.65 13.57
N ASP A 293 -9.07 1.50 14.02
CA ASP A 293 -7.71 1.02 13.73
C ASP A 293 -7.51 0.55 12.29
N PHE A 294 -8.55 0.51 11.45
CA PHE A 294 -8.41 0.18 10.02
C PHE A 294 -7.38 1.07 9.32
N ALA A 295 -7.17 2.30 9.81
CA ALA A 295 -6.17 3.23 9.27
C ALA A 295 -4.74 2.66 9.34
N ASN A 296 -4.46 1.74 10.28
CA ASN A 296 -3.19 1.03 10.37
C ASN A 296 -2.95 0.12 9.17
N GLU A 297 -4.01 -0.49 8.62
CA GLU A 297 -3.94 -1.29 7.40
C GLU A 297 -3.54 -0.41 6.21
N CYS A 298 -4.11 0.80 6.12
CA CYS A 298 -3.81 1.75 5.07
C CYS A 298 -2.35 2.23 5.12
N ILE A 299 -1.91 2.74 6.28
CA ILE A 299 -0.52 3.24 6.42
C ILE A 299 0.51 2.11 6.30
N SER A 300 0.18 0.87 6.69
CA SER A 300 1.10 -0.27 6.51
C SER A 300 1.39 -0.52 5.03
N CYS A 301 0.36 -0.47 4.17
CA CYS A 301 0.50 -0.58 2.72
C CYS A 301 1.27 0.60 2.10
N HIS A 302 1.10 1.80 2.64
CA HIS A 302 1.74 3.03 2.14
C HIS A 302 3.14 3.29 2.71
N ARG A 303 3.57 2.55 3.73
CA ARG A 303 4.87 2.66 4.39
C ARG A 303 6.08 2.61 3.44
N PRO A 304 6.09 1.77 2.39
CA PRO A 304 7.22 1.72 1.44
C PRO A 304 7.47 3.08 0.76
N MET A 305 6.46 3.94 0.65
CA MET A 305 6.56 5.28 0.09
C MET A 305 6.95 6.35 1.13
N LYS A 306 7.56 5.98 2.26
CA LYS A 306 7.96 6.94 3.32
C LYS A 306 8.80 8.12 2.79
N ASP A 307 9.64 7.87 1.79
CA ASP A 307 10.53 8.87 1.20
C ASP A 307 9.84 9.71 0.13
N ASN A 308 8.54 9.48 -0.10
CA ASN A 308 7.63 10.27 -0.94
C ASN A 308 6.35 10.61 -0.16
N ASP A 309 6.53 10.92 1.14
CA ASP A 309 5.46 11.27 2.08
C ASP A 309 4.26 10.30 2.08
N PHE A 310 4.54 9.00 1.96
CA PHE A 310 3.57 7.90 1.99
C PHE A 310 2.57 7.91 0.81
N VAL A 311 2.85 8.62 -0.27
CA VAL A 311 1.95 8.75 -1.43
C VAL A 311 2.50 8.00 -2.64
N PHE A 312 1.70 7.09 -3.21
CA PHE A 312 2.00 6.40 -4.48
C PHE A 312 1.69 7.25 -5.72
N THR A 313 0.78 8.20 -5.58
CA THR A 313 0.32 9.03 -6.69
C THR A 313 1.46 9.88 -7.23
N SER A 314 1.85 9.63 -8.48
CA SER A 314 2.61 10.60 -9.26
C SER A 314 1.60 11.50 -9.98
N PRO A 315 1.57 12.81 -9.68
CA PRO A 315 0.69 13.72 -10.40
C PRO A 315 1.03 13.78 -11.90
N ILE A 316 0.02 14.01 -12.74
CA ILE A 316 0.17 14.26 -14.17
C ILE A 316 0.95 15.56 -14.35
N ASN A 317 2.17 15.45 -14.85
CA ASN A 317 3.04 16.57 -15.19
C ASN A 317 3.37 16.46 -16.69
N HIS A 318 3.11 17.52 -17.46
CA HIS A 318 3.52 17.70 -18.84
C HIS A 318 4.02 19.13 -19.05
#